data_AF-A0ABD5YKV0-F1
#
_entry.id   AF-A0ABD5YKV0-F1
#
_cell.length_a   1.000
_cell.length_b   1.000
_cell.length_c   1.000
_cell.angle_alpha   90.00
_cell.angle_beta   90.00
_cell.angle_gamma   90.00
#
_symmetry.space_group_name_H-M   'P 1'
#
loop_
_entity.id
_entity.type
_entity.pdbx_description
1 polymer ?
#
loop_
_entity_poly.entity_id
_entity_poly.type
_entity_poly.pdbx_seq_one_letter_code
_entity_poly.pdbx_strand_id
1 'polypeptide(L)'
;LKSQIRASQAAILGTTLARWEPSTGVDPEVTRAQTRRAAEHLAATGDPLGRTDLVDALADGATLDTATWWGRAVNPGLRYLAEEGIVEYRAADDTYRWTAEGGT
;
A
#
# COMPACT_ATOMS: atom_id res chain seq x y z
N LEU A 1 18.79 1.36 14.28
CA LEU A 1 17.36 1.65 14.58
C LEU A 1 16.51 1.82 13.31
N LYS A 2 16.78 2.79 12.43
CA LYS A 2 16.00 2.99 11.18
C LYS A 2 15.88 1.74 10.29
N SER A 3 16.97 0.98 10.12
CA SER A 3 16.96 -0.26 9.32
C SER A 3 16.11 -1.38 9.95
N GLN A 4 16.08 -1.46 11.28
CA GLN A 4 15.29 -2.44 12.02
C GLN A 4 13.80 -2.11 11.92
N ILE A 5 13.43 -0.83 12.05
CA ILE A 5 12.05 -0.35 11.85
C ILE A 5 11.54 -0.71 10.46
N ARG A 6 12.33 -0.42 9.40
CA ARG A 6 11.93 -0.75 8.02
C ARG A 6 11.78 -2.26 7.79
N ALA A 7 12.64 -3.08 8.39
CA ALA A 7 12.53 -4.54 8.31
C ALA A 7 11.25 -5.05 8.99
N SER A 8 10.92 -4.53 10.19
CA SER A 8 9.68 -4.87 10.90
C SER A 8 8.45 -4.44 10.11
N GLN A 9 8.43 -3.23 9.55
CA GLN A 9 7.34 -2.74 8.69
C GLN A 9 7.14 -3.65 7.46
N ALA A 10 8.23 -4.02 6.78
CA ALA A 10 8.18 -4.91 5.62
C ALA A 10 7.69 -6.32 5.98
N ALA A 11 8.03 -6.82 7.17
CA ALA A 11 7.58 -8.12 7.67
C ALA A 11 6.07 -8.09 7.97
N ILE A 12 5.59 -7.10 8.71
CA ILE A 12 4.17 -6.92 9.04
C ILE A 12 3.35 -6.80 7.74
N LEU A 13 3.76 -5.91 6.83
CA LEU A 13 3.10 -5.74 5.53
C LEU A 13 3.05 -7.04 4.73
N GLY A 14 4.17 -7.78 4.67
CA GLY A 14 4.25 -9.06 3.98
C GLY A 14 3.31 -10.11 4.56
N THR A 15 3.26 -10.23 5.89
CA THR A 15 2.36 -11.16 6.58
C THR A 15 0.89 -10.79 6.38
N THR A 16 0.55 -9.50 6.46
CA THR A 16 -0.82 -9.03 6.25
C THR A 16 -1.28 -9.28 4.80
N LEU A 17 -0.46 -8.93 3.81
CA LEU A 17 -0.80 -9.18 2.40
C LEU A 17 -0.87 -10.67 2.04
N ALA A 18 -0.11 -11.53 2.72
CA ALA A 18 -0.18 -12.98 2.51
C ALA A 18 -1.54 -13.57 2.95
N ARG A 19 -2.24 -12.94 3.90
CA ARG A 19 -3.59 -13.34 4.34
C ARG A 19 -4.70 -12.80 3.45
N TRP A 20 -4.40 -11.76 2.66
CA TRP A 20 -5.37 -11.16 1.77
C TRP A 20 -5.56 -11.98 0.51
N GLU A 21 -6.81 -12.34 0.20
CA GLU A 21 -7.19 -12.97 -1.08
C GLU A 21 -7.93 -11.96 -1.97
N PRO A 22 -7.21 -11.25 -2.87
CA PRO A 22 -7.80 -10.20 -3.69
C PRO A 22 -8.76 -10.78 -4.74
N SER A 23 -10.00 -10.31 -4.71
CA SER A 23 -11.02 -10.59 -5.73
C SER A 23 -11.21 -9.40 -6.67
N THR A 24 -10.16 -9.02 -7.40
CA THR A 24 -10.10 -7.74 -8.12
C THR A 24 -10.09 -7.88 -9.65
N GLY A 25 -10.02 -9.11 -10.17
CA GLY A 25 -9.91 -9.38 -11.61
C GLY A 25 -8.50 -9.19 -12.18
N VAL A 26 -7.52 -8.90 -11.32
CA VAL A 26 -6.08 -8.95 -11.61
C VAL A 26 -5.50 -10.17 -10.90
N ASP A 27 -4.41 -10.72 -11.42
CA ASP A 27 -3.69 -11.81 -10.76
C ASP A 27 -3.40 -11.45 -9.27
N PRO A 28 -3.68 -12.36 -8.32
CA PRO A 28 -3.50 -12.07 -6.89
C PRO A 28 -2.07 -11.72 -6.49
N GLU A 29 -1.07 -12.32 -7.12
CA GLU A 29 0.34 -12.01 -6.85
C GLU A 29 0.69 -10.61 -7.34
N VAL A 30 0.28 -10.27 -8.57
CA VAL A 30 0.43 -8.91 -9.14
C VAL A 30 -0.27 -7.88 -8.27
N THR A 31 -1.50 -8.16 -7.83
CA THR A 31 -2.28 -7.27 -6.98
C THR A 31 -1.55 -7.01 -5.66
N ARG A 32 -1.09 -8.06 -4.97
CA ARG A 32 -0.32 -7.91 -3.72
C ARG A 32 0.99 -7.16 -3.93
N ALA A 33 1.71 -7.41 -5.03
CA ALA A 33 2.96 -6.73 -5.34
C ALA A 33 2.77 -5.22 -5.55
N GLN A 34 1.73 -4.81 -6.29
CA GLN A 34 1.43 -3.40 -6.53
C GLN A 34 0.95 -2.70 -5.25
N THR A 35 0.10 -3.36 -4.44
CA THR A 35 -0.30 -2.85 -3.12
C THR A 35 0.90 -2.70 -2.18
N ARG A 36 1.80 -3.70 -2.16
CA ARG A 36 3.02 -3.66 -1.35
C ARG A 36 3.87 -2.45 -1.72
N ARG A 37 4.10 -2.23 -3.02
CA ARG A 37 4.89 -1.09 -3.52
C ARG A 37 4.30 0.25 -3.07
N ALA A 38 2.98 0.41 -3.15
CA ALA A 38 2.31 1.63 -2.69
C ALA A 38 2.46 1.82 -1.17
N ALA A 39 2.22 0.78 -0.38
CA ALA A 39 2.37 0.84 1.08
C ALA A 39 3.81 1.10 1.54
N GLU A 40 4.82 0.51 0.87
CA GLU A 40 6.23 0.78 1.13
C GLU A 40 6.61 2.23 0.80
N HIS A 41 5.99 2.81 -0.23
CA HIS A 41 6.18 4.23 -0.56
C HIS A 41 5.59 5.14 0.54
N LEU A 42 4.37 4.85 1.03
CA LEU A 42 3.77 5.56 2.16
C LEU A 42 4.62 5.46 3.43
N ALA A 43 5.20 4.29 3.71
CA ALA A 43 6.11 4.10 4.84
C ALA A 43 7.41 4.90 4.68
N ALA A 44 7.86 5.10 3.43
CA ALA A 44 9.10 5.80 3.14
C ALA A 44 8.98 7.32 3.28
N THR A 45 7.84 7.90 2.89
CA THR A 45 7.56 9.35 2.99
C THR A 45 7.01 9.73 4.36
N GLY A 46 6.11 8.92 4.92
CA GLY A 46 5.34 9.24 6.12
C GLY A 46 4.23 10.27 5.89
N ASP A 47 4.10 10.76 4.67
CA ASP A 47 3.11 11.75 4.27
C ASP A 47 1.78 11.08 3.88
N PRO A 48 0.63 11.76 4.10
CA PRO A 48 -0.63 11.33 3.52
C PRO A 48 -0.61 11.56 2.01
N LEU A 49 -0.74 10.50 1.21
CA LEU A 49 -0.71 10.56 -0.25
C LEU A 49 -2.02 10.08 -0.86
N GLY A 50 -2.47 10.78 -1.90
CA GLY A 50 -3.66 10.41 -2.67
C GLY A 50 -3.31 9.64 -3.94
N ARG A 51 -4.33 9.33 -4.74
CA ARG A 51 -4.17 8.66 -6.03
C ARG A 51 -3.12 9.33 -6.92
N THR A 52 -3.23 10.65 -7.09
CA THR A 52 -2.38 11.39 -8.03
C THR A 52 -0.91 11.31 -7.63
N ASP A 53 -0.60 11.51 -6.35
CA ASP A 53 0.78 11.46 -5.85
C ASP A 53 1.37 10.06 -6.00
N LEU A 54 0.58 9.02 -5.68
CA LEU A 54 1.02 7.63 -5.80
C LEU A 54 1.21 7.20 -7.27
N VAL A 55 0.37 7.68 -8.18
CA VAL A 55 0.54 7.44 -9.62
C VAL A 55 1.81 8.11 -10.13
N ASP A 56 2.01 9.39 -9.81
CA ASP A 56 3.18 10.16 -10.24
C ASP A 56 4.48 9.51 -9.74
N ALA A 57 4.51 9.14 -8.46
CA ALA A 57 5.70 8.54 -7.85
C ALA A 57 6.01 7.11 -8.32
N LEU A 58 5.01 6.34 -8.78
CA LEU A 58 5.15 4.90 -9.05
C LEU A 58 4.92 4.51 -10.52
N ALA A 59 4.73 5.47 -11.42
CA ALA A 59 4.48 5.25 -12.85
C ALA A 59 5.55 4.37 -13.52
N ASP A 60 6.83 4.57 -13.20
CA ASP A 60 7.97 3.85 -13.80
C ASP A 60 8.03 2.34 -13.49
N GLY A 61 7.10 1.79 -12.70
CA GLY A 61 7.05 0.34 -12.48
C GLY A 61 5.66 -0.26 -12.35
N ALA A 62 4.65 0.43 -12.87
CA ALA A 62 3.33 -0.14 -13.04
C ALA A 62 3.31 -1.04 -14.29
N THR A 63 3.07 -2.34 -14.10
CA THR A 63 2.83 -3.30 -15.19
C THR A 63 1.38 -3.26 -15.71
N LEU A 64 0.56 -2.42 -15.08
CA LEU A 64 -0.86 -2.22 -15.35
C LEU A 64 -1.08 -0.79 -15.82
N ASP A 65 -2.10 -0.56 -16.65
CA ASP A 65 -2.55 0.81 -16.92
C ASP A 65 -2.99 1.50 -15.63
N THR A 66 -2.90 2.84 -15.58
CA THR A 66 -3.19 3.62 -14.36
C THR A 66 -4.58 3.35 -13.76
N ALA A 67 -5.60 3.08 -14.59
CA ALA A 67 -6.94 2.83 -14.10
C ALA A 67 -7.05 1.46 -13.44
N THR A 68 -6.49 0.42 -14.07
CA THR A 68 -6.43 -0.94 -13.51
C THR A 68 -5.52 -0.98 -12.28
N TRP A 69 -4.36 -0.32 -12.35
CA TRP A 69 -3.42 -0.21 -11.24
C TRP A 69 -4.07 0.38 -9.99
N TRP A 70 -4.72 1.54 -10.11
CA TRP A 70 -5.39 2.16 -8.97
C TRP A 70 -6.65 1.39 -8.56
N GLY A 71 -7.56 1.15 -9.50
CA GLY A 71 -8.91 0.67 -9.21
C GLY A 71 -8.99 -0.81 -8.85
N ARG A 72 -8.03 -1.63 -9.30
CA ARG A 72 -8.05 -3.09 -9.08
C ARG A 72 -6.91 -3.58 -8.19
N ALA A 73 -5.78 -2.88 -8.11
CA ALA A 73 -4.69 -3.30 -7.25
C ALA A 73 -4.58 -2.42 -5.99
N VAL A 74 -4.19 -1.16 -6.18
CA VAL A 74 -3.74 -0.30 -5.07
C VAL A 74 -4.89 0.11 -4.17
N ASN A 75 -5.98 0.67 -4.69
CA ASN A 75 -7.06 1.15 -3.83
C ASN A 75 -7.72 0.02 -3.02
N PRO A 76 -8.11 -1.14 -3.61
CA PRO A 76 -8.64 -2.25 -2.82
C PRO A 76 -7.65 -2.76 -1.77
N GLY A 77 -6.36 -2.85 -2.12
CA GLY A 77 -5.34 -3.31 -1.20
C GLY A 77 -5.06 -2.33 -0.06
N LEU A 78 -5.00 -1.03 -0.33
CA LEU A 78 -4.83 -0.01 0.71
C LEU A 78 -6.05 0.08 1.63
N ARG A 79 -7.28 -0.18 1.13
CA ARG A 79 -8.47 -0.30 1.97
C ARG A 79 -8.36 -1.48 2.92
N TYR A 80 -7.97 -2.66 2.42
CA TYR A 80 -7.72 -3.82 3.27
C TYR A 80 -6.65 -3.54 4.32
N LEU A 81 -5.54 -2.90 3.94
CA LEU A 81 -4.49 -2.51 4.89
C LEU A 81 -4.96 -1.48 5.92
N ALA A 82 -5.97 -0.65 5.59
CA ALA A 82 -6.58 0.27 6.53
C ALA A 82 -7.46 -0.44 7.55
N GLU A 83 -8.19 -1.48 7.13
CA GLU A 83 -8.94 -2.35 8.04
C GLU A 83 -8.01 -3.11 8.99
N GLU A 84 -6.81 -3.48 8.52
CA GLU A 84 -5.76 -4.13 9.32
C GLU A 84 -4.89 -3.15 10.13
N GLY A 85 -5.17 -1.85 10.08
CA GLY A 85 -4.47 -0.81 10.85
C GLY A 85 -3.03 -0.52 10.40
N ILE A 86 -2.62 -1.00 9.23
CA ILE A 86 -1.28 -0.78 8.67
C ILE A 86 -1.15 0.62 8.07
N VAL A 87 -2.22 1.09 7.44
CA VAL A 87 -2.36 2.45 6.92
C VAL A 87 -3.62 3.10 7.50
N GLU A 88 -3.64 4.42 7.60
CA GLU A 88 -4.85 5.20 7.86
C GLU A 88 -5.41 5.66 6.52
N TYR A 89 -6.72 5.47 6.31
CA TYR A 89 -7.45 6.13 5.24
C TYR A 89 -8.13 7.40 5.76
N ARG A 90 -7.87 8.54 5.10
CA ARG A 90 -8.46 9.83 5.43
C ARG A 90 -9.51 10.21 4.40
N ALA A 91 -10.77 10.13 4.79
CA ALA A 91 -11.90 10.41 3.90
C ALA A 91 -12.00 11.88 3.46
N ALA A 92 -11.49 12.83 4.25
CA ALA A 92 -11.57 14.26 3.94
C ALA A 92 -10.84 14.62 2.63
N ASP A 93 -9.72 13.94 2.37
CA ASP A 93 -8.82 14.26 1.24
C ASP A 93 -8.54 13.04 0.34
N ASP A 94 -9.23 11.91 0.58
CA ASP A 94 -9.03 10.62 -0.10
C ASP A 94 -7.55 10.17 -0.12
N THR A 95 -6.87 10.32 1.02
CA THR A 95 -5.44 9.99 1.17
C THR A 95 -5.22 8.79 2.08
N TYR A 96 -4.05 8.16 1.91
CA TYR A 96 -3.55 7.11 2.79
C TYR A 96 -2.26 7.54 3.46
N ARG A 97 -2.07 7.13 4.72
CA ARG A 97 -0.84 7.40 5.48
C ARG A 97 -0.40 6.12 6.19
N TRP A 98 0.89 5.84 6.22
CA TRP A 98 1.42 4.72 7.01
C TRP A 98 1.20 4.95 8.52
N THR A 99 0.67 3.94 9.23
CA THR A 99 0.38 4.01 10.68
C THR A 99 0.98 2.89 11.51
N ALA A 100 1.43 1.78 10.90
CA ALA A 100 2.09 0.73 11.66
C ALA A 100 3.40 1.24 12.25
N GLU A 101 3.33 1.64 13.53
CA GLU A 101 4.47 2.07 14.32
C GLU A 101 5.55 0.98 14.28
N GLY A 102 6.78 1.38 14.01
CA GLY A 102 7.93 0.53 14.30
C GLY A 102 8.13 0.42 15.80
N GLY A 103 7.31 -0.40 16.47
CA GLY A 103 7.58 -0.92 17.82
C GLY A 103 6.77 -0.31 18.97
N THR A 104 6.29 -1.20 19.82
CA THR A 104 6.73 -1.25 21.22
C THR A 104 7.25 -2.65 21.50
#